data_AF-A0A2G9THT7-F1
#
_entry.id   AF-A0A2G9THT7-F1
#
_cell.length_a   1.000
_cell.length_b   1.000
_cell.length_c   1.000
_cell.angle_alpha   90.00
_cell.angle_beta   90.00
_cell.angle_gamma   90.00
#
_symmetry.space_group_name_H-M   'P 1'
#
loop_
_entity.id
_entity.type
_entity.pdbx_description
1 polymer ?
#
loop_
_entity_poly.entity_id
_entity_poly.type
_entity_poly.pdbx_seq_one_letter_code
_entity_poly.pdbx_strand_id
1 'polypeptide(L)'
;LTSVAVVPAMALMMADSPLLDDYDLSSLSMIACGAAPLGKAIVNRLLKRLPGVLLRQGYGMTELSVASHIASLDTPEGSVGKLMPGTKMKVVAEDGRLCGAYESGEMWISGPQVMMGYWRKPEQTKETYDNEGFMRTGDIVYYDKDGFTFICDRQKELIKVNGKQ
;
A
#
# COMPACT_ATOMS: atom_id res chain seq x y z
N LEU A 1 -3.20 -24.49 -6.80
CA LEU A 1 -2.44 -23.21 -6.87
C LEU A 1 -2.52 -22.59 -5.48
N THR A 2 -1.37 -22.28 -4.85
CA THR A 2 -1.35 -21.96 -3.41
C THR A 2 -1.47 -20.47 -3.09
N SER A 3 -1.11 -19.60 -4.03
CA SER A 3 -1.18 -18.15 -3.88
C SER A 3 -1.52 -17.45 -5.20
N VAL A 4 -2.38 -16.43 -5.17
CA VAL A 4 -2.67 -15.55 -6.33
C VAL A 4 -2.36 -14.09 -6.01
N ALA A 5 -1.98 -13.33 -7.03
CA ALA A 5 -1.91 -11.86 -6.96
C ALA A 5 -3.05 -11.25 -7.78
N VAL A 6 -3.80 -10.32 -7.20
CA VAL A 6 -5.00 -9.72 -7.80
C VAL A 6 -5.05 -8.21 -7.55
N VAL A 7 -5.80 -7.49 -8.38
CA VAL A 7 -6.17 -6.09 -8.12
C VAL A 7 -7.54 -6.03 -7.42
N PRO A 8 -7.92 -4.90 -6.77
CA PRO A 8 -9.19 -4.82 -6.06
C PRO A 8 -10.43 -5.14 -6.89
N ALA A 9 -10.43 -4.79 -8.18
CA ALA A 9 -11.50 -5.15 -9.10
C ALA A 9 -11.66 -6.68 -9.25
N MET A 10 -10.54 -7.42 -9.34
CA MET A 10 -10.57 -8.88 -9.39
C MET A 10 -11.01 -9.48 -8.06
N ALA A 11 -10.56 -8.92 -6.93
CA ALA A 11 -11.01 -9.37 -5.60
C ALA A 11 -12.53 -9.18 -5.42
N LEU A 12 -13.08 -8.07 -5.94
CA LEU A 12 -14.52 -7.84 -5.98
C LEU A 12 -15.24 -8.87 -6.87
N MET A 13 -14.74 -9.09 -8.08
CA MET A 13 -15.30 -10.10 -8.99
C MET A 13 -15.28 -11.50 -8.37
N MET A 14 -14.19 -11.87 -7.68
CA MET A 14 -14.10 -13.14 -6.95
C MET A 14 -15.13 -13.21 -5.83
N ALA A 15 -15.29 -12.13 -5.05
CA ALA A 15 -16.25 -12.08 -3.95
C ALA A 15 -17.70 -12.26 -4.42
N ASP A 16 -18.04 -11.75 -5.61
CA ASP A 16 -19.40 -11.77 -6.17
C ASP A 16 -19.66 -12.93 -7.15
N SER A 17 -18.63 -13.62 -7.64
CA SER A 17 -18.78 -14.66 -8.67
C SER A 17 -19.33 -15.98 -8.10
N PRO A 18 -20.42 -16.55 -8.67
CA PRO A 18 -20.92 -17.86 -8.26
C PRO A 18 -19.92 -18.99 -8.56
N LEU A 19 -19.05 -18.81 -9.56
CA LEU A 19 -18.06 -19.82 -9.96
C LEU A 19 -17.10 -20.19 -8.82
N LEU A 20 -16.91 -19.32 -7.82
CA LEU A 20 -16.04 -19.63 -6.68
C LEU A 20 -16.51 -20.89 -5.93
N ASP A 21 -17.80 -21.19 -5.98
CA ASP A 21 -18.41 -22.34 -5.28
C ASP A 21 -18.36 -23.64 -6.13
N ASP A 22 -18.08 -23.52 -7.44
CA ASP A 22 -18.08 -24.64 -8.39
C ASP A 22 -16.70 -25.33 -8.53
N TYR A 23 -15.64 -24.74 -7.97
CA TYR A 23 -14.26 -25.25 -8.08
C TYR A 23 -13.65 -25.56 -6.71
N ASP A 24 -12.84 -26.62 -6.66
CA ASP A 24 -12.02 -26.91 -5.48
C ASP A 24 -10.84 -25.93 -5.37
N LEU A 25 -10.95 -25.01 -4.43
CA LEU A 25 -9.92 -24.02 -4.09
C LEU A 25 -9.18 -24.35 -2.78
N SER A 26 -9.28 -25.57 -2.26
CA SER A 26 -8.66 -25.99 -0.99
C SER A 26 -7.15 -25.81 -0.93
N SER A 27 -6.47 -25.82 -2.08
CA SER A 27 -5.03 -25.56 -2.16
C SER A 27 -4.66 -24.09 -2.00
N LEU A 28 -5.60 -23.15 -2.19
CA LEU A 28 -5.35 -21.71 -2.09
C LEU A 28 -5.20 -21.33 -0.61
N SER A 29 -4.11 -20.66 -0.28
CA SER A 29 -3.78 -20.25 1.09
C SER A 29 -3.56 -18.74 1.22
N MET A 30 -3.26 -18.05 0.12
CA MET A 30 -2.97 -16.61 0.12
C MET A 30 -3.53 -15.90 -1.11
N ILE A 31 -4.11 -14.73 -0.90
CA ILE A 31 -4.44 -13.75 -1.94
C ILE A 31 -3.66 -12.47 -1.63
N ALA A 32 -2.71 -12.12 -2.50
CA ALA A 32 -2.04 -10.83 -2.45
C ALA A 32 -2.85 -9.81 -3.27
N CYS A 33 -3.12 -8.64 -2.69
CA CYS A 33 -3.83 -7.55 -3.35
C CYS A 33 -3.05 -6.23 -3.26
N GLY A 34 -3.07 -5.42 -4.32
CA GLY A 34 -2.36 -4.14 -4.33
C GLY A 34 -2.84 -3.24 -5.47
N ALA A 35 -2.04 -2.21 -5.78
CA ALA A 35 -2.29 -1.18 -6.80
C ALA A 35 -3.41 -0.17 -6.51
N ALA A 36 -4.41 -0.52 -5.69
CA ALA A 36 -5.44 0.42 -5.24
C ALA A 36 -5.99 0.01 -3.86
N PRO A 37 -6.65 0.92 -3.13
CA PRO A 37 -7.28 0.59 -1.86
C PRO A 37 -8.30 -0.53 -1.99
N LEU A 38 -8.24 -1.52 -1.09
CA LEU A 38 -9.23 -2.59 -0.99
C LEU A 38 -10.14 -2.38 0.22
N GLY A 39 -11.43 -2.15 -0.04
CA GLY A 39 -12.39 -1.90 1.04
C GLY A 39 -12.63 -3.12 1.94
N LYS A 40 -12.74 -2.89 3.25
CA LYS A 40 -13.01 -3.92 4.28
C LYS A 40 -14.23 -4.79 3.96
N ALA A 41 -15.28 -4.22 3.38
CA ALA A 41 -16.47 -4.96 2.97
C ALA A 41 -16.18 -6.03 1.90
N ILE A 42 -15.25 -5.76 0.97
CA ILE A 42 -14.83 -6.73 -0.05
C ILE A 42 -13.99 -7.83 0.60
N VAL A 43 -13.03 -7.44 1.45
CA VAL A 43 -12.20 -8.39 2.21
C VAL A 43 -13.06 -9.37 2.99
N ASN A 44 -14.00 -8.87 3.79
CA ASN A 44 -14.87 -9.69 4.62
C ASN A 44 -15.74 -10.65 3.80
N ARG A 45 -16.31 -10.17 2.68
CA ARG A 45 -17.12 -11.03 1.80
C ARG A 45 -16.29 -12.15 1.18
N LEU A 46 -15.10 -11.83 0.68
CA LEU A 46 -14.21 -12.82 0.05
C LEU A 46 -13.72 -13.86 1.08
N LEU A 47 -13.27 -13.43 2.25
CA LEU A 47 -12.79 -14.32 3.31
C LEU A 47 -13.90 -15.18 3.91
N LYS A 48 -15.16 -14.73 3.89
CA LYS A 48 -16.32 -15.55 4.27
C LYS A 48 -16.52 -16.73 3.33
N ARG A 49 -16.22 -16.57 2.03
CA ARG A 49 -16.36 -17.62 1.01
C ARG A 49 -15.11 -18.50 0.92
N LEU A 50 -13.95 -17.97 1.27
CA LEU A 50 -12.66 -18.67 1.28
C LEU A 50 -12.10 -18.76 2.70
N PRO A 51 -12.75 -19.54 3.60
CA PRO A 51 -12.29 -19.65 4.97
C PRO A 51 -10.88 -20.24 5.02
N GLY A 52 -10.00 -19.61 5.81
CA GLY A 52 -8.60 -20.04 5.97
C GLY A 52 -7.61 -19.42 4.98
N VAL A 53 -8.08 -18.72 3.94
CA VAL A 53 -7.21 -17.96 3.03
C VAL A 53 -6.76 -16.66 3.70
N LEU A 54 -5.48 -16.34 3.59
CA LEU A 54 -4.95 -15.05 4.02
C LEU A 54 -5.05 -14.03 2.89
N LEU A 55 -5.82 -12.96 3.10
CA LEU A 55 -5.78 -11.80 2.23
C LEU A 55 -4.72 -10.83 2.75
N ARG A 56 -3.74 -10.48 1.90
CA ARG A 56 -2.61 -9.63 2.25
C ARG A 56 -2.51 -8.48 1.26
N GLN A 57 -2.35 -7.28 1.79
CA GLN A 57 -2.18 -6.07 0.99
C GLN A 57 -0.71 -5.67 0.91
N GLY A 58 -0.33 -5.01 -0.17
CA GLY A 58 1.00 -4.42 -0.32
C GLY A 58 0.88 -3.02 -0.90
N TYR A 59 1.88 -2.19 -0.65
CA TYR A 59 1.96 -0.86 -1.22
C TYR A 59 3.18 -0.74 -2.14
N GLY A 60 2.94 -0.12 -3.30
CA GLY A 60 3.93 0.17 -4.31
C GLY A 60 3.40 1.16 -5.34
N MET A 61 4.31 1.66 -6.14
CA MET A 61 4.05 2.53 -7.29
C MET A 61 5.11 2.23 -8.36
N THR A 62 4.90 2.72 -9.58
CA THR A 62 5.84 2.52 -10.69
C THR A 62 7.25 2.99 -10.33
N GLU A 63 7.35 4.11 -9.64
CA GLU A 63 8.58 4.75 -9.18
C GLU A 63 9.28 3.95 -8.06
N LEU A 64 8.64 2.91 -7.51
CA LEU A 64 9.22 1.97 -6.55
C LEU A 64 9.52 0.60 -7.19
N SER A 65 9.49 0.51 -8.53
CA SER A 65 9.62 -0.70 -9.35
C SER A 65 8.51 -1.73 -9.16
N VAL A 66 8.21 -2.12 -7.91
CA VAL A 66 7.14 -3.06 -7.55
C VAL A 66 6.46 -2.63 -6.25
N ALA A 67 7.19 -2.60 -5.13
CA ALA A 67 6.63 -2.37 -3.80
C ALA A 67 7.68 -1.81 -2.83
N SER A 68 7.22 -1.05 -1.83
CA SER A 68 8.03 -0.71 -0.65
C SER A 68 7.55 -1.39 0.62
N HIS A 69 6.28 -1.83 0.65
CA HIS A 69 5.68 -2.51 1.80
C HIS A 69 5.05 -3.83 1.38
N ILE A 70 5.17 -4.82 2.26
CA ILE A 70 4.54 -6.13 2.09
C ILE A 70 3.94 -6.60 3.42
N ALA A 71 2.69 -7.03 3.39
CA ALA A 71 2.05 -7.63 4.55
C ALA A 71 2.59 -9.04 4.83
N SER A 72 2.96 -9.27 6.08
CA SER A 72 3.35 -10.54 6.69
C SER A 72 2.18 -11.22 7.42
N LEU A 73 2.42 -12.39 8.03
CA LEU A 73 1.38 -13.13 8.76
C LEU A 73 0.78 -12.33 9.93
N ASP A 74 1.61 -11.57 10.63
CA ASP A 74 1.28 -10.73 11.78
C ASP A 74 0.79 -9.32 11.41
N THR A 75 0.63 -9.01 10.11
CA THR A 75 0.17 -7.70 9.68
C THR A 75 -1.27 -7.42 10.14
N PRO A 76 -1.52 -6.31 10.88
CA PRO A 76 -2.85 -5.91 11.28
C PRO A 76 -3.78 -5.67 10.08
N GLU A 77 -5.08 -5.85 10.29
CA GLU A 77 -6.07 -5.55 9.26
C GLU A 77 -5.98 -4.08 8.82
N GLY A 78 -5.98 -3.84 7.52
CA GLY A 78 -5.89 -2.49 6.93
C GLY A 78 -4.47 -1.95 6.75
N SER A 79 -3.46 -2.60 7.34
CA SER A 79 -2.06 -2.25 7.07
C SER A 79 -1.58 -2.85 5.73
N VAL A 80 -0.69 -2.12 5.06
CA VAL A 80 0.07 -2.61 3.89
C VAL A 80 1.35 -3.35 4.28
N GLY A 81 1.54 -3.58 5.57
CA GLY A 81 2.69 -4.28 6.14
C GLY A 81 3.83 -3.35 6.53
N LYS A 82 5.02 -3.93 6.67
CA LYS A 82 6.26 -3.23 7.00
C LYS A 82 7.10 -3.01 5.75
N LEU A 83 8.12 -2.17 5.89
CA LEU A 83 9.09 -1.89 4.83
C LEU A 83 9.81 -3.16 4.38
N MET A 84 10.04 -3.28 3.07
CA MET A 84 10.91 -4.30 2.51
C MET A 84 12.37 -4.07 2.96
N PRO A 85 13.19 -5.14 3.06
CA PRO A 85 14.60 -5.02 3.45
C PRO A 85 15.36 -3.99 2.62
N GLY A 86 16.23 -3.21 3.27
CA GLY A 86 17.02 -2.15 2.62
C GLY A 86 16.22 -0.88 2.29
N THR A 87 14.94 -0.82 2.65
CA THR A 87 14.10 0.38 2.47
C THR A 87 14.04 1.20 3.75
N LYS A 88 14.10 2.52 3.60
CA LYS A 88 13.86 3.51 4.65
C LYS A 88 12.62 4.33 4.31
N MET A 89 11.91 4.73 5.35
CA MET A 89 10.76 5.61 5.24
C MET A 89 10.88 6.73 6.27
N LYS A 90 10.42 7.92 5.89
CA LYS A 90 10.00 8.95 6.83
C LYS A 90 8.61 9.45 6.44
N VAL A 91 7.85 9.88 7.43
CA VAL A 91 6.53 10.49 7.23
C VAL A 91 6.66 11.96 7.57
N VAL A 92 6.24 12.84 6.65
CA VAL A 92 6.46 14.28 6.74
C VAL A 92 5.11 15.00 6.74
N ALA A 93 4.83 15.79 7.77
CA ALA A 93 3.64 16.61 7.87
C ALA A 93 3.67 17.77 6.84
N GLU A 94 2.53 18.44 6.64
CA GLU A 94 2.41 19.55 5.69
C GLU A 94 3.32 20.74 6.05
N ASP A 95 3.62 20.94 7.34
CA ASP A 95 4.55 21.96 7.84
C ASP A 95 6.05 21.57 7.70
N GLY A 96 6.33 20.38 7.16
CA GLY A 96 7.67 19.84 6.96
C GLY A 96 8.25 19.08 8.18
N ARG A 97 7.52 18.97 9.28
CA ARG A 97 7.95 18.22 10.47
C ARG A 97 7.89 16.71 10.22
N LEU A 98 8.81 15.96 10.85
CA LEU A 98 8.73 14.50 10.90
C LEU A 98 7.58 14.04 11.81
N CYS A 99 6.76 13.12 11.31
CA CYS A 99 5.68 12.48 12.04
C CYS A 99 6.18 11.27 12.84
N GLY A 100 5.75 11.20 14.10
CA GLY A 100 5.89 10.03 14.96
C GLY A 100 4.85 8.94 14.65
N ALA A 101 4.85 7.88 15.45
CA ALA A 101 3.84 6.83 15.36
C ALA A 101 2.43 7.41 15.56
N TYR A 102 1.49 6.97 14.72
CA TYR A 102 0.10 7.40 14.62
C TYR A 102 -0.12 8.87 14.21
N GLU A 103 0.93 9.57 13.77
CA GLU A 103 0.79 10.87 13.12
C GLU A 103 0.77 10.69 11.59
N SER A 104 -0.21 11.32 10.93
CA SER A 104 -0.36 11.25 9.48
C SER A 104 0.53 12.28 8.78
N GLY A 105 1.07 11.91 7.61
CA GLY A 105 1.83 12.81 6.75
C GLY A 105 2.15 12.15 5.40
N GLU A 106 2.85 12.86 4.54
CA GLU A 106 3.32 12.33 3.27
C GLU A 106 4.42 11.28 3.49
N MET A 107 4.29 10.12 2.86
CA MET A 107 5.28 9.07 2.88
C MET A 107 6.44 9.41 1.95
N TRP A 108 7.65 9.46 2.49
CA TRP A 108 8.88 9.64 1.73
C TRP A 108 9.75 8.40 1.87
N ILE A 109 10.23 7.84 0.75
CA ILE A 109 10.87 6.52 0.67
C ILE A 109 12.27 6.61 0.06
N SER A 110 13.21 5.86 0.61
CA SER A 110 14.54 5.65 0.02
C SER A 110 14.90 4.16 0.07
N GLY A 111 15.53 3.63 -0.98
CA GLY A 111 15.86 2.20 -1.06
C GLY A 111 16.30 1.77 -2.46
N PRO A 112 16.77 0.51 -2.61
CA PRO A 112 17.29 0.00 -3.87
C PRO A 112 16.24 -0.14 -4.98
N GLN A 113 14.96 -0.18 -4.63
CA GLN A 113 13.84 -0.32 -5.57
C GLN A 113 13.35 1.01 -6.14
N VAL A 114 13.79 2.14 -5.58
CA VAL A 114 13.36 3.46 -6.03
C VAL A 114 13.95 3.74 -7.41
N MET A 115 13.14 4.30 -8.31
CA MET A 115 13.53 4.57 -9.70
C MET A 115 14.79 5.44 -9.80
N MET A 116 15.52 5.30 -10.90
CA MET A 116 16.65 6.22 -11.19
C MET A 116 16.18 7.65 -11.53
N GLY A 117 14.92 7.81 -11.93
CA GLY A 117 14.34 9.08 -12.34
C GLY A 117 13.50 8.96 -13.60
N TYR A 118 12.86 10.06 -13.97
CA TYR A 118 12.03 10.14 -15.16
C TYR A 118 12.89 10.35 -16.42
N TRP A 119 12.64 9.54 -17.45
CA TRP A 119 13.38 9.59 -18.71
C TRP A 119 13.31 10.99 -19.34
N ARG A 120 14.49 11.58 -19.62
CA ARG A 120 14.66 12.93 -20.20
C ARG A 120 13.96 14.06 -19.44
N LYS A 121 13.77 13.90 -18.12
CA LYS A 121 13.13 14.89 -17.26
C LYS A 121 13.92 15.08 -15.94
N PRO A 122 15.15 15.61 -16.01
CA PRO A 122 16.01 15.74 -14.83
C PRO A 122 15.45 16.72 -13.79
N GLU A 123 14.74 17.78 -14.20
CA GLU A 123 14.11 18.75 -13.28
C GLU A 123 12.99 18.09 -12.48
N GLN A 124 12.08 17.37 -13.15
CA GLN A 124 10.99 16.64 -12.48
C GLN A 124 11.55 15.55 -11.56
N THR A 125 12.63 14.88 -11.98
CA THR A 125 13.33 13.91 -11.14
C THR A 125 13.83 14.60 -9.88
N LYS A 126 14.54 15.73 -10.01
CA LYS A 126 15.09 16.47 -8.87
C LYS A 126 14.01 16.96 -7.90
N GLU A 127 12.86 17.40 -8.40
CA GLU A 127 11.72 17.83 -7.58
C GLU A 127 11.07 16.70 -6.78
N THR A 128 11.24 15.45 -7.21
CA THR A 128 10.67 14.27 -6.55
C THR A 128 11.50 13.83 -5.34
N TYR A 129 12.78 14.21 -5.27
CA TYR A 129 13.68 13.85 -4.18
C TYR A 129 13.95 15.03 -3.25
N ASP A 130 14.14 14.74 -1.97
CA ASP A 130 14.75 15.69 -1.05
C ASP A 130 16.30 15.65 -1.13
N ASN A 131 16.94 16.53 -0.34
CA ASN A 131 18.40 16.62 -0.29
C ASN A 131 19.08 15.39 0.34
N GLU A 132 18.31 14.49 0.97
CA GLU A 132 18.79 13.27 1.62
C GLU A 132 18.57 12.01 0.74
N GLY A 133 17.96 12.17 -0.44
CA GLY A 133 17.69 11.06 -1.37
C GLY A 133 16.43 10.26 -1.02
N PHE A 134 15.47 10.86 -0.32
CA PHE A 134 14.13 10.30 -0.16
C PHE A 134 13.20 10.81 -1.26
N MET A 135 12.53 9.88 -1.94
CA MET A 135 11.51 10.13 -2.94
C MET A 135 10.18 10.43 -2.25
N ARG A 136 9.54 11.54 -2.65
CA ARG A 136 8.18 11.92 -2.27
C ARG A 136 7.17 11.07 -3.02
N THR A 137 6.30 10.36 -2.31
CA THR A 137 5.30 9.47 -2.94
C THR A 137 4.01 10.20 -3.32
N GLY A 138 3.70 11.32 -2.65
CA GLY A 138 2.39 11.98 -2.74
C GLY A 138 1.26 11.24 -2.02
N ASP A 139 1.55 10.14 -1.31
CA ASP A 139 0.56 9.37 -0.56
C ASP A 139 0.64 9.68 0.94
N ILE A 140 -0.52 9.86 1.57
CA ILE A 140 -0.63 10.16 3.00
C ILE A 140 -0.77 8.86 3.78
N VAL A 141 0.10 8.69 4.76
CA VAL A 141 0.16 7.49 5.60
C VAL A 141 0.33 7.86 7.06
N TYR A 142 0.07 6.89 7.94
CA TYR A 142 0.67 6.84 9.27
C TYR A 142 1.24 5.44 9.49
N TYR A 143 2.04 5.29 10.54
CA TYR A 143 2.57 4.00 10.98
C TYR A 143 2.34 3.82 12.47
N ASP A 144 2.21 2.58 12.94
CA ASP A 144 2.08 2.28 14.36
C ASP A 144 3.43 2.11 15.07
N LYS A 145 3.40 1.83 16.38
CA LYS A 145 4.61 1.63 17.19
C LYS A 145 5.42 0.40 16.79
N ASP A 146 4.79 -0.56 16.12
CA ASP A 146 5.43 -1.79 15.63
C ASP A 146 5.97 -1.63 14.20
N GLY A 147 5.75 -0.47 13.58
CA GLY A 147 6.23 -0.12 12.24
C GLY A 147 5.34 -0.63 11.10
N PHE A 148 4.09 -1.01 11.37
CA PHE A 148 3.11 -1.29 10.33
C PHE A 148 2.56 0.01 9.73
N THR A 149 2.55 0.10 8.41
CA THR A 149 2.12 1.30 7.69
C THR A 149 0.67 1.16 7.23
N PHE A 150 -0.09 2.26 7.31
CA PHE A 150 -1.49 2.36 6.92
C PHE A 150 -1.66 3.51 5.93
N ILE A 151 -2.30 3.22 4.80
CA ILE A 151 -2.57 4.23 3.77
C ILE A 151 -3.86 4.97 4.12
N CYS A 152 -3.79 6.29 4.24
CA CYS A 152 -4.95 7.14 4.50
C CYS A 152 -5.66 7.52 3.20
N ASP A 153 -4.92 8.17 2.30
CA ASP A 153 -5.42 8.72 1.04
C ASP A 153 -4.24 9.19 0.16
N ARG A 154 -4.52 9.64 -1.07
CA ARG A 154 -3.54 10.41 -1.87
C ARG A 154 -3.64 11.89 -1.55
N GLN A 155 -2.51 12.60 -1.50
CA GLN A 155 -2.48 14.04 -1.25
C GLN A 155 -3.33 14.84 -2.27
N LYS A 156 -3.40 14.37 -3.53
CA LYS A 156 -4.22 14.99 -4.59
C LYS A 156 -5.70 14.60 -4.57
N GLU A 157 -6.08 13.55 -3.84
CA GLU A 157 -7.44 13.01 -3.80
C GLU A 157 -8.17 13.35 -2.48
N LEU A 158 -7.46 13.95 -1.49
CA LEU A 158 -8.06 14.53 -0.30
C LEU A 158 -9.12 15.59 -0.67
N ILE A 159 -10.40 15.23 -0.51
CA ILE A 159 -11.52 16.16 -0.70
C ILE A 159 -11.45 17.22 0.40
N LYS A 160 -11.16 18.48 0.02
CA LYS A 160 -11.21 19.63 0.91
C LYS A 160 -12.65 19.97 1.27
N VAL A 161 -13.19 19.33 2.31
CA VAL A 161 -14.48 19.71 2.87
C VAL A 161 -14.25 20.84 3.90
N ASN A 162 -14.77 22.03 3.61
CA ASN A 162 -14.81 23.20 4.52
C ASN A 162 -13.48 23.86 4.92
N GLY A 163 -12.44 23.80 4.08
CA GLY A 163 -11.31 24.74 4.17
C GLY A 163 -10.47 24.71 5.45
N LYS A 164 -10.35 23.55 6.12
CA LYS A 164 -9.40 23.39 7.24
C LYS A 164 -8.23 22.49 6.82
N GLN A 165 -7.05 23.10 6.80
CA GLN A 165 -5.75 22.45 6.95
C GLN A 165 -5.44 22.37 8.44
#